data_AF-A0A4U9D9M6-F1
#
_entry.id   AF-A0A4U9D9M6-F1
#
_cell.length_a   1.000
_cell.length_b   1.000
_cell.length_c   1.000
_cell.angle_alpha   90.00
_cell.angle_beta   90.00
_cell.angle_gamma   90.00
#
_symmetry.space_group_name_H-M   'P 1'
#
loop_
_entity.id
_entity.type
_entity.pdbx_description
1 polymer ?
#
loop_
_entity_poly.entity_id
_entity_poly.type
_entity_poly.pdbx_seq_one_letter_code
_entity_poly.pdbx_strand_id
1 'polypeptide(L)'
;MRALWDRTAANGLQREWLSAEAAARAGAEYYRHRRHFVPASGIVSYREVTEAMAKTFVAGGGEIVYAAEVSALKEHAAGVVVYTKQGQEFKAATLVSCSGLMADRVVKMLGVDPGFIVCPFRGEYFRLAPQHNQIVNHLIYPIPDPAMPFLGSTSPV
;
A
#
# COMPACT_ATOMS: atom_id res chain seq x y z
N MET A 1 -18.70 0.90 -15.93
CA MET A 1 -17.67 0.95 -17.00
C MET A 1 -17.37 2.35 -17.50
N ARG A 2 -18.33 3.10 -18.10
CA ARG A 2 -18.06 4.48 -18.57
C ARG A 2 -17.50 5.40 -17.47
N ALA A 3 -18.10 5.38 -16.27
CA ALA A 3 -17.58 6.12 -15.13
C ALA A 3 -16.13 5.75 -14.73
N LEU A 4 -15.72 4.49 -14.88
CA LEU A 4 -14.32 4.09 -14.61
C LEU A 4 -13.39 4.62 -15.69
N TRP A 5 -13.80 4.56 -16.95
CA TRP A 5 -13.06 5.13 -18.08
C TRP A 5 -12.85 6.63 -17.91
N ASP A 6 -13.90 7.38 -17.56
CA ASP A 6 -13.82 8.82 -17.39
C ASP A 6 -12.94 9.20 -16.19
N ARG A 7 -13.03 8.45 -15.06
CA ARG A 7 -12.11 8.62 -13.93
C ARG A 7 -10.65 8.38 -14.30
N THR A 8 -10.35 7.32 -15.07
CA THR A 8 -8.96 7.08 -15.52
C THR A 8 -8.44 8.20 -16.42
N ALA A 9 -9.31 8.82 -17.22
CA ALA A 9 -8.98 9.99 -18.01
C ALA A 9 -8.65 11.21 -17.15
N ALA A 10 -9.50 11.50 -16.16
CA ALA A 10 -9.32 12.61 -15.24
C ALA A 10 -8.03 12.48 -14.41
N ASN A 11 -7.61 11.24 -14.10
CA ASN A 11 -6.36 10.95 -13.42
C ASN A 11 -5.13 10.93 -14.34
N GLY A 12 -5.28 11.31 -15.62
CA GLY A 12 -4.16 11.40 -16.58
C GLY A 12 -3.58 10.05 -17.01
N LEU A 13 -4.29 8.94 -16.78
CA LEU A 13 -3.79 7.61 -17.13
C LEU A 13 -3.93 7.37 -18.64
N GLN A 14 -2.88 6.82 -19.24
CA GLN A 14 -2.98 6.20 -20.57
C GLN A 14 -3.76 4.89 -20.45
N ARG A 15 -4.76 4.71 -21.31
CA ARG A 15 -5.61 3.52 -21.32
C ARG A 15 -6.12 3.20 -22.70
N GLU A 16 -6.29 1.91 -22.95
CA GLU A 16 -6.72 1.39 -24.25
C GLU A 16 -7.94 0.48 -24.09
N TRP A 17 -8.83 0.50 -25.08
CA TRP A 17 -9.84 -0.54 -25.22
C TRP A 17 -9.22 -1.72 -25.95
N LEU A 18 -9.14 -2.88 -25.30
CA LEU A 18 -8.67 -4.07 -25.97
C LEU A 18 -9.81 -4.69 -26.79
N SER A 19 -9.57 -4.89 -28.09
CA SER A 19 -10.39 -5.78 -28.91
C SER A 19 -10.24 -7.23 -28.41
N ALA A 20 -11.14 -8.12 -28.83
CA ALA A 20 -11.03 -9.54 -28.48
C ALA A 20 -9.69 -10.15 -28.97
N GLU A 21 -9.23 -9.74 -30.14
CA GLU A 21 -7.96 -10.18 -30.73
C GLU A 21 -6.73 -9.62 -29.99
N ALA A 22 -6.73 -8.32 -29.69
CA ALA A 22 -5.65 -7.68 -28.93
C ALA A 22 -5.55 -8.27 -27.51
N ALA A 23 -6.70 -8.59 -26.91
CA ALA A 23 -6.74 -9.26 -25.62
C ALA A 23 -6.21 -10.69 -25.69
N ALA A 24 -6.56 -11.48 -26.72
CA ALA A 24 -6.00 -12.82 -26.89
C ALA A 24 -4.46 -12.78 -27.02
N ARG A 25 -3.91 -11.84 -27.80
CA ARG A 25 -2.45 -11.65 -27.92
C ARG A 25 -1.78 -11.24 -26.60
N ALA A 26 -2.49 -10.54 -25.72
CA ALA A 26 -2.03 -10.15 -24.39
C ALA A 26 -2.15 -11.28 -23.33
N GLY A 27 -2.48 -12.52 -23.73
CA GLY A 27 -2.76 -13.61 -22.79
C GLY A 27 -4.06 -13.41 -22.02
N ALA A 28 -5.00 -12.66 -22.59
CA ALA A 28 -6.29 -12.34 -22.02
C ALA A 28 -7.46 -13.06 -22.70
N GLU A 29 -7.24 -14.29 -23.16
CA GLU A 29 -8.23 -15.12 -23.87
C GLU A 29 -9.44 -15.53 -23.00
N TYR A 30 -9.27 -15.61 -21.69
CA TYR A 30 -10.32 -15.98 -20.72
C TYR A 30 -11.40 -14.91 -20.45
N TYR A 31 -11.38 -13.77 -21.13
CA TYR A 31 -12.14 -12.60 -20.73
C TYR A 31 -13.30 -12.40 -21.71
N ARG A 32 -14.54 -12.38 -21.19
CA ARG A 32 -15.74 -12.35 -22.05
C ARG A 32 -16.32 -10.97 -22.32
N HIS A 33 -16.01 -9.94 -21.52
CA HIS A 33 -16.68 -8.63 -21.63
C HIS A 33 -15.70 -7.46 -21.42
N ARG A 34 -15.82 -6.43 -22.29
CA ARG A 34 -15.21 -5.07 -22.27
C ARG A 34 -13.95 -4.89 -21.39
N ARG A 35 -12.80 -4.72 -22.04
CA ARG A 35 -11.47 -4.68 -21.41
C ARG A 35 -10.82 -3.30 -21.53
N HIS A 36 -10.34 -2.76 -20.41
CA HIS A 36 -9.46 -1.61 -20.39
C HIS A 36 -8.05 -2.09 -20.05
N PHE A 37 -7.08 -1.70 -20.86
CA PHE A 37 -5.66 -1.96 -20.58
C PHE A 37 -5.00 -0.68 -20.10
N VAL A 38 -4.18 -0.79 -19.05
CA VAL A 38 -3.41 0.31 -18.47
C VAL A 38 -1.93 -0.07 -18.53
N PRO A 39 -1.19 0.37 -19.58
CA PRO A 39 0.19 -0.05 -19.82
C PRO A 39 1.17 0.32 -18.69
N ALA A 40 0.86 1.38 -17.94
CA ALA A 40 1.68 1.86 -16.84
C ALA A 40 1.61 0.98 -15.56
N SER A 41 0.72 -0.02 -15.53
CA SER A 41 0.64 -0.95 -14.40
C SER A 41 1.80 -1.94 -14.42
N GLY A 42 2.31 -2.30 -13.24
CA GLY A 42 3.47 -3.18 -13.11
C GLY A 42 3.56 -3.82 -11.74
N ILE A 43 4.50 -4.75 -11.60
CA ILE A 43 4.81 -5.44 -10.35
C ILE A 43 6.21 -5.01 -9.92
N VAL A 44 6.37 -4.70 -8.63
CA VAL A 44 7.67 -4.34 -8.04
C VAL A 44 7.94 -5.17 -6.80
N SER A 45 9.22 -5.46 -6.56
CA SER A 45 9.69 -6.03 -5.30
C SER A 45 9.66 -4.95 -4.22
N TYR A 46 8.61 -4.96 -3.38
CA TYR A 46 8.52 -4.01 -2.25
C TYR A 46 9.73 -4.11 -1.32
N ARG A 47 10.30 -5.32 -1.18
CA ARG A 47 11.50 -5.56 -0.40
C ARG A 47 12.67 -4.75 -0.95
N GLU A 48 12.98 -4.89 -2.22
CA GLU A 48 14.09 -4.17 -2.86
C GLU A 48 13.90 -2.65 -2.79
N VAL A 49 12.66 -2.18 -2.97
CA VAL A 49 12.33 -0.76 -2.81
C VAL A 49 12.65 -0.29 -1.39
N THR A 50 12.18 -1.01 -0.36
CA THR A 50 12.45 -0.64 1.04
C THR A 50 13.93 -0.72 1.40
N GLU A 51 14.66 -1.70 0.85
CA GLU A 51 16.11 -1.82 1.05
C GLU A 51 16.87 -0.66 0.39
N ALA A 52 16.44 -0.23 -0.80
CA ALA A 52 17.02 0.94 -1.48
C ALA A 52 16.75 2.25 -0.73
N MET A 53 15.53 2.42 -0.20
CA MET A 53 15.18 3.56 0.65
C MET A 53 16.02 3.58 1.94
N ALA A 54 16.16 2.43 2.61
CA ALA A 54 16.97 2.30 3.82
C ALA A 54 18.45 2.66 3.56
N LYS A 55 19.02 2.17 2.45
CA LYS A 55 20.40 2.52 2.04
C LYS A 55 20.55 4.02 1.82
N THR A 56 19.60 4.65 1.13
CA THR A 56 19.61 6.10 0.87
C THR A 56 19.54 6.90 2.16
N PHE A 57 18.67 6.49 3.10
CA PHE A 57 18.53 7.13 4.41
C PHE A 57 19.81 7.03 5.24
N VAL A 58 20.43 5.85 5.30
CA VAL A 58 21.70 5.65 6.02
C VAL A 58 22.85 6.43 5.37
N ALA A 59 22.92 6.45 4.03
CA ALA A 59 23.92 7.25 3.31
C ALA A 59 23.77 8.77 3.58
N GLY A 60 22.55 9.23 3.89
CA GLY A 60 22.27 10.59 4.34
C GLY A 60 22.61 10.87 5.82
N GLY A 61 23.19 9.90 6.54
CA GLY A 61 23.52 10.01 7.96
C GLY A 61 22.42 9.56 8.92
N GLY A 62 21.33 8.97 8.42
CA GLY A 62 20.28 8.40 9.25
C GLY A 62 20.69 7.09 9.92
N GLU A 63 20.15 6.83 11.11
CA GLU A 63 20.36 5.57 11.83
C GLU A 63 19.07 4.74 11.84
N ILE A 64 19.20 3.43 11.56
CA ILE A 64 18.08 2.48 11.62
C ILE A 64 18.34 1.52 12.77
N VAL A 65 17.47 1.55 13.79
CA VAL A 65 17.52 0.63 14.92
C VAL A 65 16.39 -0.38 14.78
N TYR A 66 16.76 -1.64 14.50
CA TYR A 66 15.82 -2.75 14.44
C TYR A 66 15.56 -3.34 15.83
N ALA A 67 14.51 -4.15 15.94
CA ALA A 67 14.11 -4.79 17.20
C ALA A 67 13.91 -3.81 18.36
N ALA A 68 13.52 -2.56 18.06
CA ALA A 68 13.30 -1.47 18.98
C ALA A 68 11.80 -1.14 19.01
N GLU A 69 11.01 -1.99 19.67
CA GLU A 69 9.56 -1.82 19.72
C GLU A 69 9.22 -0.66 20.66
N VAL A 70 8.62 0.41 20.12
CA VAL A 70 8.16 1.56 20.91
C VAL A 70 7.09 1.11 21.92
N SER A 71 7.34 1.35 23.20
CA SER A 71 6.47 0.96 24.32
C SER A 71 5.76 2.15 24.96
N ALA A 72 6.38 3.33 24.95
CA ALA A 72 5.80 4.56 25.47
C ALA A 72 6.41 5.79 24.80
N LEU A 73 5.65 6.87 24.81
CA LEU A 73 6.07 8.18 24.33
C LEU A 73 5.85 9.21 25.43
N LYS A 74 6.77 10.17 25.55
CA LYS A 74 6.59 11.33 26.43
C LYS A 74 6.96 12.59 25.69
N GLU A 75 5.98 13.46 25.50
CA GLU A 75 6.17 14.77 24.90
C GLU A 75 6.44 15.83 25.99
N HIS A 76 7.31 16.78 25.66
CA HIS A 76 7.60 17.95 26.48
C HIS A 76 7.86 19.16 25.57
N ALA A 77 7.92 20.37 26.14
CA ALA A 77 8.03 21.61 25.36
C ALA A 77 9.24 21.69 24.39
N ALA A 78 10.23 20.82 24.54
CA ALA A 78 11.47 20.81 23.75
C ALA A 78 11.60 19.58 22.83
N GLY A 79 10.62 18.69 22.80
CA GLY A 79 10.66 17.49 21.97
C GLY A 79 9.93 16.29 22.57
N VAL A 80 10.38 15.11 22.17
CA VAL A 80 9.75 13.82 22.50
C VAL A 80 10.80 12.80 22.90
N VAL A 81 10.45 12.03 23.93
CA VAL A 81 11.21 10.88 24.40
C VAL A 81 10.47 9.62 23.99
N VAL A 82 11.18 8.72 23.31
CA VAL A 82 10.69 7.42 22.86
C VAL A 82 11.31 6.34 23.74
N TYR A 83 10.47 5.57 24.39
CA TYR A 83 10.89 4.39 25.16
C TYR A 83 10.61 3.14 24.36
N THR A 84 11.53 2.18 24.42
CA THR A 84 11.37 0.88 23.77
C THR A 84 11.17 -0.23 24.80
N LYS A 85 10.56 -1.34 24.40
CA LYS A 85 10.44 -2.53 25.27
C LYS A 85 11.79 -3.11 25.67
N GLN A 86 12.82 -2.87 24.86
CA GLN A 86 14.18 -3.33 25.07
C GLN A 86 14.95 -2.47 26.09
N GLY A 87 14.32 -1.42 26.65
CA GLY A 87 14.91 -0.55 27.66
C GLY A 87 15.73 0.60 27.09
N GLN A 88 15.74 0.79 25.77
CA GLN A 88 16.40 1.94 25.12
C GLN A 88 15.51 3.18 25.22
N GLU A 89 16.16 4.34 25.32
CA GLU A 89 15.55 5.67 25.32
C GLU A 89 16.14 6.51 24.18
N PHE A 90 15.27 7.10 23.36
CA PHE A 90 15.67 8.02 22.29
C PHE A 90 15.03 9.38 22.52
N LYS A 91 15.80 10.46 22.31
CA LYS A 91 15.32 11.84 22.42
C LYS A 91 15.40 12.51 21.06
N ALA A 92 14.32 13.17 20.65
CA ALA A 92 14.26 13.90 19.39
C ALA A 92 13.47 15.20 19.56
N ALA A 93 13.76 16.19 18.73
CA ALA A 93 12.96 17.42 18.67
C ALA A 93 11.59 17.20 17.99
N THR A 94 11.49 16.17 17.13
CA THR A 94 10.28 15.87 16.35
C THR A 94 10.15 14.36 16.19
N LEU A 95 8.91 13.86 16.25
CA LEU A 95 8.56 12.48 15.94
C LEU A 95 7.60 12.43 14.76
N VAL A 96 7.94 11.63 13.75
CA VAL A 96 7.03 11.27 12.65
C VAL A 96 6.68 9.79 12.81
N SER A 97 5.40 9.49 13.03
CA SER A 97 4.92 8.11 13.21
C SER A 97 4.45 7.52 11.88
N CYS A 98 5.15 6.48 11.41
CA CYS A 98 4.76 5.66 10.25
C CYS A 98 4.40 4.23 10.68
N SER A 99 3.66 4.09 11.78
CA SER A 99 3.47 2.83 12.52
C SER A 99 2.37 1.89 11.95
N GLY A 100 1.83 2.20 10.78
CA GLY A 100 0.88 1.33 10.07
C GLY A 100 -0.33 0.95 10.93
N LEU A 101 -0.53 -0.35 11.15
CA LEU A 101 -1.65 -0.89 11.92
C LEU A 101 -1.67 -0.44 13.40
N MET A 102 -0.56 0.11 13.90
CA MET A 102 -0.44 0.58 15.28
C MET A 102 -0.67 2.10 15.42
N ALA A 103 -1.03 2.81 14.34
CA ALA A 103 -1.11 4.27 14.35
C ALA A 103 -2.00 4.84 15.47
N ASP A 104 -3.20 4.28 15.66
CA ASP A 104 -4.12 4.70 16.73
C ASP A 104 -3.55 4.46 18.14
N ARG A 105 -2.85 3.34 18.33
CA ARG A 105 -2.21 2.97 19.60
C ARG A 105 -1.01 3.86 19.91
N VAL A 106 -0.22 4.23 18.91
CA VAL A 106 0.91 5.15 19.09
C VAL A 106 0.43 6.53 19.55
N VAL A 107 -0.67 7.05 18.99
CA VAL A 107 -1.26 8.31 19.48
C VAL A 107 -1.75 8.17 20.93
N LYS A 108 -2.40 7.05 21.26
CA LYS A 108 -2.84 6.76 22.63
C LYS A 108 -1.69 6.70 23.64
N MET A 109 -0.45 6.34 23.23
CA MET A 109 0.72 6.37 24.13
C MET A 109 1.03 7.77 24.66
N LEU A 110 0.60 8.83 23.95
CA LEU A 110 0.74 10.22 24.39
C LEU A 110 -0.41 10.67 25.30
N GLY A 111 -1.37 9.80 25.61
CA GLY A 111 -2.58 10.16 26.37
C GLY A 111 -3.58 10.99 25.58
N VAL A 112 -3.46 11.03 24.25
CA VAL A 112 -4.33 11.78 23.34
C VAL A 112 -5.35 10.83 22.71
N ASP A 113 -6.59 11.31 22.53
CA ASP A 113 -7.58 10.59 21.73
C ASP A 113 -7.24 10.70 20.24
N PRO A 114 -6.99 9.58 19.52
CA PRO A 114 -6.68 9.63 18.10
C PRO A 114 -7.83 10.16 17.23
N GLY A 115 -9.09 10.12 17.68
CA GLY A 115 -10.24 10.48 16.84
C GLY A 115 -10.49 9.51 15.67
N PHE A 116 -9.76 8.40 15.61
CA PHE A 116 -9.94 7.28 14.68
C PHE A 116 -9.52 5.98 15.36
N ILE A 117 -9.95 4.85 14.78
CA ILE A 117 -9.49 3.52 15.15
C ILE A 117 -8.99 2.79 13.91
N VAL A 118 -7.95 1.99 14.07
CA VAL A 118 -7.46 1.14 12.97
C VAL A 118 -8.11 -0.24 13.08
N CYS A 119 -8.95 -0.58 12.10
CA CYS A 119 -9.58 -1.89 11.98
C CYS A 119 -8.81 -2.73 10.94
N PRO A 120 -8.02 -3.75 11.36
CA PRO A 120 -7.23 -4.55 10.43
C PRO A 120 -8.11 -5.54 9.66
N PHE A 121 -7.91 -5.61 8.35
CA PHE A 121 -8.50 -6.64 7.49
C PHE A 121 -7.40 -7.57 6.98
N ARG A 122 -7.65 -8.88 7.05
CA ARG A 122 -6.74 -9.89 6.53
C ARG A 122 -7.18 -10.27 5.12
N GLY A 123 -6.26 -10.10 4.16
CA GLY A 123 -6.37 -10.69 2.83
C GLY A 123 -5.65 -12.04 2.78
N GLU A 124 -6.14 -12.93 1.93
CA GLU A 124 -5.50 -14.20 1.63
C GLU A 124 -5.21 -14.30 0.13
N TYR A 125 -4.08 -14.90 -0.20
CA TYR A 125 -3.61 -15.06 -1.57
C TYR A 125 -3.30 -16.53 -1.82
N PHE A 126 -3.77 -17.04 -2.96
CA PHE A 126 -3.47 -18.38 -3.42
C PHE A 126 -2.53 -18.30 -4.60
N ARG A 127 -1.51 -19.17 -4.60
CA ARG A 127 -0.58 -19.30 -5.73
C ARG A 127 -0.98 -20.51 -6.55
N LEU A 128 -1.18 -20.31 -7.86
CA LEU A 128 -1.41 -21.41 -8.78
C LEU A 128 -0.15 -22.27 -8.93
N ALA A 129 -0.34 -23.52 -9.37
CA ALA A 129 0.77 -24.41 -9.65
C ALA A 129 1.67 -23.85 -10.77
N PRO A 130 2.99 -24.12 -10.77
CA PRO A 130 3.93 -23.50 -11.70
C PRO A 130 3.58 -23.68 -13.19
N GLN A 131 2.92 -24.77 -13.58
CA GLN A 131 2.45 -24.98 -14.96
C GLN A 131 1.45 -23.90 -15.45
N HIS A 132 0.90 -23.09 -14.54
CA HIS A 132 -0.06 -22.03 -14.84
C HIS A 132 0.55 -20.62 -14.85
N ASN A 133 1.88 -20.49 -14.72
CA ASN A 133 2.54 -19.18 -14.68
C ASN A 133 2.42 -18.38 -15.97
N GLN A 134 2.07 -19.02 -17.10
CA GLN A 134 2.00 -18.41 -18.43
C GLN A 134 0.56 -18.20 -18.92
N ILE A 135 -0.46 -18.38 -18.05
CA ILE A 135 -1.86 -18.18 -18.44
C ILE A 135 -2.14 -16.70 -18.73
N VAL A 136 -1.49 -15.78 -18.00
CA VAL A 136 -1.75 -14.33 -18.10
C VAL A 136 -0.44 -13.57 -17.95
N ASN A 137 -0.22 -12.58 -18.83
CA ASN A 137 0.99 -11.74 -18.81
C ASN A 137 0.77 -10.36 -18.20
N HIS A 138 -0.46 -10.08 -17.75
CA HIS A 138 -0.86 -8.80 -17.19
C HIS A 138 -1.73 -8.98 -15.94
N LEU A 139 -1.77 -7.95 -15.10
CA LEU A 139 -2.61 -7.93 -13.90
C LEU A 139 -4.09 -7.90 -14.28
N ILE A 140 -4.89 -8.70 -13.57
CA ILE A 140 -6.33 -8.82 -13.79
C ILE A 140 -7.04 -8.30 -12.57
N TYR A 141 -7.87 -7.28 -12.78
CA TYR A 141 -8.77 -6.77 -11.75
C TYR A 141 -10.21 -6.90 -12.24
N PRO A 142 -11.12 -7.44 -11.42
CA PRO A 142 -12.55 -7.37 -11.72
C PRO A 142 -12.98 -5.90 -11.77
N ILE A 143 -14.06 -5.62 -12.48
CA ILE A 143 -14.65 -4.29 -12.46
C ILE A 143 -15.19 -4.06 -11.04
N PRO A 144 -14.77 -2.97 -10.37
CA PRO A 144 -15.34 -2.51 -9.10
C PRO A 144 -16.86 -2.61 -9.03
N ASP A 145 -17.37 -3.22 -7.97
CA ASP A 145 -18.79 -3.12 -7.62
C ASP A 145 -18.97 -1.92 -6.66
N PRO A 146 -19.67 -0.85 -7.07
CA PRO A 146 -19.92 0.31 -6.21
C PRO A 146 -20.68 -0.02 -4.91
N ALA A 147 -21.39 -1.15 -4.87
CA ALA A 147 -22.08 -1.60 -3.66
C ALA A 147 -21.15 -2.27 -2.63
N MET A 148 -19.90 -2.60 -3.01
CA MET A 148 -18.91 -3.23 -2.14
C MET A 148 -17.78 -2.25 -1.78
N PRO A 149 -17.81 -1.62 -0.59
CA PRO A 149 -16.88 -0.53 -0.25
C PRO A 149 -15.41 -0.93 -0.08
N PHE A 150 -15.10 -2.24 -0.03
CA PHE A 150 -13.77 -2.75 0.34
C PHE A 150 -13.00 -3.45 -0.79
N LEU A 151 -13.61 -3.64 -1.96
CA LEU A 151 -13.01 -4.37 -3.09
C LEU A 151 -12.97 -3.46 -4.33
N GLY A 152 -11.89 -2.69 -4.42
CA GLY A 152 -11.54 -1.93 -5.62
C GLY A 152 -12.38 -0.67 -5.83
N SER A 153 -11.84 0.50 -5.48
CA SER A 153 -12.28 1.83 -5.96
C SER A 153 -13.61 2.41 -5.46
N THR A 154 -13.82 2.47 -4.15
CA THR A 154 -14.68 3.52 -3.58
C THR A 154 -14.04 4.09 -2.31
N SER A 155 -13.08 5.00 -2.48
CA SER A 155 -13.06 6.14 -1.54
C SER A 155 -14.17 7.07 -2.04
N PRO A 156 -15.24 7.32 -1.27
CA PRO A 156 -15.99 8.53 -1.49
C PRO A 156 -15.03 9.68 -1.19
N VAL A 157 -15.10 10.70 -2.05
CA VAL A 157 -14.59 12.04 -1.74
C VAL A 157 -15.31 12.56 -0.50
#